data_AF-A0A0A0KWC2-F1
#
_entry.id   AF-A0A0A0KWC2-F1
#
_cell.length_a   1.000
_cell.length_b   1.000
_cell.length_c   1.000
_cell.angle_alpha   90.00
_cell.angle_beta   90.00
_cell.angle_gamma   90.00
#
_symmetry.space_group_name_H-M   'P 1'
#
loop_
_entity.id
_entity.type
_entity.pdbx_description
1 polymer ?
#
loop_
_entity_poly.entity_id
_entity_poly.type
_entity_poly.pdbx_seq_one_letter_code
_entity_poly.pdbx_strand_id
1 'polypeptide(L)'
;MGLNGESSGTFPTGKTAQEKGLSYVPNAYVIPAPHRPSMSPEIAIVPIIDMASLRSSDSVQRSLATEELRKACISLGFFQIINHGITETVMEEALSQANEFFNLPLKEKMKYKSDDVCKAVRYGTSLKDGVDKIKFWRVFLKHYAHPLEDWIDSWPTNPRNYR
;
A
#
# COMPACT_ATOMS: atom_id res chain seq x y z
N MET A 1 23.36 12.28 32.74
CA MET A 1 23.92 12.88 31.50
C MET A 1 22.83 12.84 30.45
N GLY A 2 22.27 14.01 30.14
CA GLY A 2 21.08 14.13 29.30
C GLY A 2 21.38 13.81 27.85
N LEU A 3 20.70 12.80 27.31
CA LEU A 3 20.54 12.68 25.87
C LEU A 3 19.42 13.64 25.49
N ASN A 4 19.82 14.82 25.04
CA ASN A 4 18.93 15.78 24.40
C ASN A 4 18.23 15.09 23.24
N GLY A 5 16.98 14.67 23.47
CA GLY A 5 16.10 14.18 22.43
C GLY A 5 15.89 15.32 21.45
N GLU A 6 16.42 15.19 20.24
CA GLU A 6 16.10 16.08 19.13
C GLU A 6 14.58 16.07 18.93
N SER A 7 13.92 17.10 19.43
CA SER A 7 12.49 17.37 19.32
C SER A 7 12.09 17.84 17.92
N SER A 8 12.81 17.43 16.88
CA SER A 8 12.41 17.70 15.50
C SER A 8 11.39 16.64 15.08
N GLY A 9 10.12 16.84 15.47
CA GLY A 9 8.97 15.98 15.15
C GLY A 9 8.62 15.89 13.65
N THR A 10 9.52 16.35 12.77
CA THR A 10 9.30 16.47 11.34
C THR A 10 10.22 15.53 10.57
N PHE A 11 9.71 14.34 10.29
CA PHE A 11 10.19 13.45 9.23
C PHE A 11 9.50 13.77 7.89
N PRO A 12 10.04 14.65 7.04
CA PRO A 12 9.51 14.84 5.69
C PRO A 12 9.91 13.68 4.78
N THR A 13 9.15 13.50 3.71
CA THR A 13 9.51 12.61 2.60
C THR A 13 10.96 12.86 2.13
N GLY A 14 11.77 11.79 2.05
CA GLY A 14 13.21 11.82 1.75
C GLY A 14 14.15 11.97 2.95
N LYS A 15 13.61 12.13 4.16
CA LYS A 15 14.36 12.11 5.41
C LYS A 15 13.60 11.34 6.49
N THR A 16 12.79 10.35 6.11
CA THR A 16 12.02 9.55 7.06
C THR A 16 12.93 8.71 7.95
N ALA A 17 12.40 8.24 9.08
CA ALA A 17 13.15 7.35 9.97
C ALA A 17 13.51 6.03 9.28
N GLN A 18 12.66 5.52 8.38
CA GLN A 18 12.93 4.35 7.53
C GLN A 18 14.09 4.61 6.59
N GLU A 19 14.04 5.71 5.86
CA GLU A 19 15.07 6.06 4.87
C GLU A 19 16.43 6.31 5.53
N LYS A 20 16.44 6.75 6.79
CA LYS A 20 17.66 6.96 7.59
C LYS A 20 18.18 5.70 8.28
N GLY A 21 17.41 4.62 8.33
CA GLY A 21 17.81 3.39 9.03
C GLY A 21 18.08 3.58 10.52
N LEU A 22 17.26 4.38 11.22
CA LEU A 22 17.45 4.62 12.65
C LEU A 22 17.31 3.32 13.46
N SER A 23 18.13 3.16 14.51
CA SER A 23 18.08 1.99 15.42
C SER A 23 16.93 2.02 16.43
N TYR A 24 16.10 3.06 16.38
CA TYR A 24 14.96 3.26 17.27
C TYR A 24 13.75 3.80 16.49
N VAL A 25 12.55 3.62 17.05
CA VAL A 25 11.31 4.21 16.52
C VAL A 25 11.12 5.60 17.13
N PRO A 26 11.15 6.69 16.35
CA PRO A 26 10.93 8.03 16.88
C PRO A 26 9.50 8.22 17.38
N ASN A 27 9.33 9.07 18.39
CA ASN A 27 8.04 9.35 19.04
C ASN A 27 6.92 9.72 18.05
N ALA A 28 7.25 10.38 16.93
CA ALA A 28 6.29 10.73 15.89
C ALA A 28 5.59 9.52 15.24
N TYR A 29 6.14 8.30 15.36
CA TYR A 29 5.56 7.06 14.83
C TYR A 29 4.98 6.15 15.92
N VAL A 30 5.15 6.51 17.20
CA VAL A 30 4.70 5.69 18.32
C VAL A 30 3.20 5.86 18.50
N ILE A 31 2.46 4.77 18.34
CA ILE A 31 1.03 4.74 18.62
C ILE A 31 0.82 4.86 20.16
N PRO A 32 -0.04 5.78 20.65
CA PRO A 32 -0.36 5.89 22.07
C PRO A 32 -0.92 4.60 22.63
N ALA A 33 -0.58 4.28 23.89
CA ALA A 33 -0.96 3.03 24.56
C ALA A 33 -2.44 2.60 24.37
N PRO A 34 -3.46 3.47 24.52
CA PRO A 34 -4.86 3.06 24.34
C PRO A 34 -5.25 2.70 22.90
N HIS A 35 -4.44 3.07 21.91
CA HIS A 35 -4.69 2.78 20.49
C HIS A 35 -3.77 1.69 19.93
N ARG A 36 -2.89 1.12 20.76
CA ARG A 36 -1.98 0.05 20.30
C ARG A 36 -2.78 -1.23 20.02
N PRO A 37 -2.44 -1.98 18.97
CA PRO A 37 -3.03 -3.28 18.74
C PRO A 37 -2.83 -4.22 19.94
N SER A 38 -3.79 -5.12 20.14
CA SER A 38 -3.66 -6.21 21.11
C SER A 38 -2.46 -7.10 20.76
N MET A 39 -1.69 -7.51 21.77
CA MET A 39 -0.60 -8.49 21.60
C MET A 39 -1.12 -9.92 21.44
N SER A 40 -2.42 -10.16 21.67
CA SER A 40 -3.12 -11.41 21.44
C SER A 40 -4.24 -11.18 20.42
N PRO A 41 -3.94 -11.18 19.11
CA PRO A 41 -4.95 -10.97 18.09
C PRO A 41 -5.91 -12.16 18.01
N GLU A 42 -7.17 -11.88 17.74
CA GLU A 42 -8.13 -12.93 17.36
C GLU A 42 -7.76 -13.47 15.97
N ILE A 43 -7.82 -14.79 15.81
CA ILE A 43 -7.58 -15.45 14.52
C ILE A 43 -8.89 -15.43 13.74
N ALA A 44 -8.89 -14.75 12.60
CA ALA A 44 -9.99 -14.78 11.64
C ALA A 44 -9.66 -15.73 10.49
N ILE A 45 -10.61 -16.60 10.14
CA ILE A 45 -10.54 -17.40 8.91
C ILE A 45 -11.03 -16.50 7.77
N VAL A 46 -10.11 -16.08 6.90
CA VAL A 46 -10.44 -15.25 5.75
C VAL A 46 -11.00 -16.12 4.62
N PRO A 47 -12.22 -15.86 4.11
CA PRO A 47 -12.80 -16.60 3.00
C PRO A 47 -11.93 -16.54 1.75
N ILE A 48 -11.89 -17.64 1.00
CA ILE A 48 -11.23 -17.72 -0.30
C ILE A 48 -12.32 -17.89 -1.36
N ILE A 49 -12.36 -16.99 -2.33
CA ILE A 49 -13.35 -16.98 -3.41
C ILE A 49 -12.67 -17.45 -4.70
N ASP A 50 -13.22 -18.51 -5.30
CA ASP A 50 -12.76 -19.01 -6.59
C ASP A 50 -13.42 -18.23 -7.74
N MET A 51 -12.63 -17.40 -8.41
CA MET A 51 -13.10 -16.59 -9.52
C MET A 51 -13.41 -17.44 -10.77
N ALA A 52 -12.85 -18.65 -10.91
CA ALA A 52 -13.22 -19.54 -12.00
C ALA A 52 -14.66 -20.05 -11.83
N SER A 53 -15.05 -20.38 -10.59
CA SER A 53 -16.42 -20.78 -10.27
C SER A 53 -17.44 -19.67 -10.53
N LEU A 54 -17.08 -18.40 -10.28
CA LEU A 54 -17.91 -17.24 -10.64
C LEU A 54 -18.10 -17.07 -12.16
N ARG A 55 -17.17 -17.56 -12.98
CA ARG A 55 -17.24 -17.53 -14.44
C ARG A 55 -17.72 -18.85 -15.05
N SER A 56 -18.13 -19.82 -14.24
CA SER A 56 -18.59 -21.12 -14.71
C SER A 56 -19.82 -20.97 -15.61
N SER A 57 -19.91 -21.81 -16.65
CA SER A 57 -21.12 -21.91 -17.48
C SER A 57 -22.26 -22.61 -16.73
N ASP A 58 -21.95 -23.49 -15.77
CA ASP A 58 -22.91 -24.12 -14.87
C ASP A 58 -23.55 -23.07 -13.95
N SER A 59 -24.87 -22.88 -14.10
CA SER A 59 -25.65 -21.93 -13.31
C SER A 59 -25.67 -22.26 -11.82
N VAL A 60 -25.66 -23.54 -11.45
CA VAL A 60 -25.69 -23.97 -10.04
C VAL A 60 -24.38 -23.63 -9.38
N GLN A 61 -23.25 -24.01 -9.99
CA GLN A 61 -21.92 -23.67 -9.49
C GLN A 61 -21.73 -22.15 -9.38
N ARG A 62 -22.10 -21.41 -10.43
CA ARG A 62 -22.00 -19.95 -10.45
C ARG A 62 -22.86 -19.29 -9.35
N SER A 63 -24.06 -19.82 -9.11
CA SER A 63 -24.94 -19.33 -8.05
C SER A 63 -24.36 -19.57 -6.66
N LEU A 64 -23.75 -20.74 -6.42
CA LEU A 64 -23.10 -21.06 -5.14
C LEU A 64 -21.92 -20.12 -4.87
N ALA A 65 -21.03 -19.95 -5.84
CA ALA A 65 -19.88 -19.05 -5.71
C ALA A 65 -20.31 -17.58 -5.50
N THR A 66 -21.40 -17.16 -6.15
CA THR A 66 -21.97 -15.82 -5.95
C THR A 66 -22.48 -15.63 -4.52
N GLU A 67 -23.12 -16.66 -3.95
CA GLU A 67 -23.60 -16.62 -2.57
C GLU A 67 -22.45 -16.62 -1.55
N GLU A 68 -21.37 -17.35 -1.82
CA GLU A 68 -20.15 -17.32 -0.99
C GLU A 68 -19.50 -15.93 -1.01
N LEU A 69 -19.37 -15.32 -2.19
CA LEU A 69 -18.88 -13.95 -2.33
C LEU A 69 -19.78 -12.96 -1.56
N ARG A 70 -21.11 -13.07 -1.72
CA ARG A 70 -22.07 -12.22 -1.00
C ARG A 70 -21.90 -12.35 0.51
N LYS A 71 -21.76 -13.57 1.02
CA LYS A 71 -21.54 -13.84 2.45
C LYS A 71 -20.24 -13.19 2.93
N ALA A 72 -19.13 -13.37 2.21
CA ALA A 72 -17.85 -12.77 2.57
C ALA A 72 -17.90 -11.24 2.62
N CYS A 73 -18.58 -10.61 1.66
CA CYS A 73 -18.79 -9.16 1.63
C CYS A 73 -19.59 -8.64 2.84
N ILE A 74 -20.64 -9.36 3.26
CA ILE A 74 -21.53 -8.89 4.33
C ILE A 74 -21.00 -9.23 5.73
N SER A 75 -20.33 -10.37 5.89
CA SER A 75 -19.86 -10.82 7.20
C SER A 75 -18.54 -10.18 7.61
N LEU A 76 -17.54 -10.19 6.71
CA LEU A 76 -16.18 -9.74 7.01
C LEU A 76 -15.78 -8.49 6.22
N GLY A 77 -16.40 -8.27 5.05
CA GLY A 77 -15.98 -7.20 4.15
C GLY A 77 -14.58 -7.40 3.56
N PHE A 78 -14.01 -8.60 3.71
CA PHE A 78 -12.67 -8.97 3.28
C PHE A 78 -12.62 -10.45 2.89
N PHE A 79 -11.91 -10.76 1.80
CA PHE A 79 -11.71 -12.11 1.29
C PHE A 79 -10.48 -12.15 0.40
N GLN A 80 -9.95 -13.35 0.18
CA GLN A 80 -8.93 -13.63 -0.82
C GLN A 80 -9.59 -14.18 -2.08
N ILE A 81 -8.94 -14.03 -3.22
CA ILE A 81 -9.40 -14.61 -4.50
C ILE A 81 -8.35 -15.54 -5.08
N ILE A 82 -8.79 -16.62 -5.72
CA ILE A 82 -7.96 -17.53 -6.51
C ILE A 82 -8.53 -17.68 -7.92
N ASN A 83 -7.71 -18.19 -8.85
CA ASN A 83 -8.08 -18.36 -10.26
C ASN A 83 -8.63 -17.07 -10.90
N HIS A 84 -8.09 -15.93 -10.49
CA HIS A 84 -8.53 -14.59 -10.92
C HIS A 84 -8.22 -14.29 -12.39
N GLY A 85 -7.35 -15.08 -13.03
CA GLY A 85 -7.03 -14.95 -14.46
C GLY A 85 -5.91 -13.96 -14.79
N ILE A 86 -5.28 -13.38 -13.76
CA ILE A 86 -4.03 -12.61 -13.91
C ILE A 86 -2.88 -13.62 -13.83
N THR A 87 -1.99 -13.60 -14.80
CA THR A 87 -0.84 -14.52 -14.84
C THR A 87 0.14 -14.19 -13.73
N GLU A 88 0.82 -15.21 -13.21
CA GLU A 88 1.84 -15.05 -12.17
C GLU A 88 2.96 -14.12 -12.63
N THR A 89 3.41 -14.27 -13.88
CA THR A 89 4.42 -13.40 -14.51
C THR A 89 4.06 -11.91 -14.42
N VAL A 90 2.81 -11.52 -14.69
CA VAL A 90 2.38 -10.11 -14.60
C VAL A 90 2.46 -9.59 -13.16
N MET A 91 2.10 -10.42 -12.17
CA MET A 91 2.18 -10.05 -10.77
C MET A 91 3.64 -9.92 -10.30
N GLU A 92 4.50 -10.86 -10.69
CA GLU A 92 5.93 -10.85 -10.39
C GLU A 92 6.64 -9.64 -11.00
N GLU A 93 6.35 -9.34 -12.27
CA GLU A 93 6.90 -8.17 -12.97
C GLU A 93 6.44 -6.87 -12.30
N ALA A 94 5.17 -6.74 -11.95
CA ALA A 94 4.65 -5.56 -11.25
C ALA A 94 5.34 -5.34 -9.89
N LEU A 95 5.51 -6.41 -9.10
CA LEU A 95 6.23 -6.35 -7.82
C LEU A 95 7.72 -6.03 -8.01
N SER A 96 8.35 -6.61 -9.03
CA SER A 96 9.75 -6.36 -9.38
C SER A 96 9.98 -4.89 -9.77
N GLN A 97 9.15 -4.33 -10.64
CA GLN A 97 9.25 -2.94 -11.07
C GLN A 97 8.94 -1.94 -9.95
N ALA A 98 7.98 -2.27 -9.07
CA ALA A 98 7.75 -1.50 -7.85
C ALA A 98 8.99 -1.52 -6.93
N ASN A 99 9.58 -2.71 -6.71
CA ASN A 99 10.78 -2.86 -5.89
C ASN A 99 11.96 -2.05 -6.47
N GLU A 100 12.18 -2.14 -7.78
CA GLU A 100 13.21 -1.39 -8.48
C GLU A 100 13.01 0.13 -8.34
N PHE A 101 11.78 0.63 -8.50
CA PHE A 101 11.46 2.04 -8.23
C PHE A 101 11.84 2.47 -6.81
N PHE A 102 11.46 1.69 -5.78
CA PHE A 102 11.76 2.06 -4.39
C PHE A 102 13.25 1.96 -4.04
N ASN A 103 14.02 1.15 -4.78
CA ASN A 103 15.47 1.06 -4.67
C ASN A 103 16.23 2.15 -5.42
N LEU A 104 15.56 2.97 -6.26
CA LEU A 104 16.21 4.09 -6.92
C LEU A 104 16.79 5.10 -5.92
N PRO A 105 17.82 5.87 -6.33
CA PRO A 105 18.33 6.98 -5.55
C PRO A 105 17.20 7.93 -5.13
N LEU A 106 17.29 8.49 -3.94
CA LEU A 106 16.26 9.38 -3.40
C LEU A 106 15.90 10.52 -4.38
N LYS A 107 16.89 11.09 -5.07
CA LYS A 107 16.69 12.16 -6.07
C LYS A 107 15.69 11.77 -7.16
N GLU A 108 15.67 10.51 -7.59
CA GLU A 108 14.75 10.01 -8.61
C GLU A 108 13.32 9.90 -8.08
N LYS A 109 13.15 9.34 -6.88
CA LYS A 109 11.84 9.21 -6.22
C LYS A 109 11.23 10.57 -5.87
N MET A 110 12.06 11.52 -5.47
CA MET A 110 11.64 12.87 -5.10
C MET A 110 11.03 13.69 -6.25
N LYS A 111 11.25 13.29 -7.51
CA LYS A 111 10.56 13.89 -8.68
C LYS A 111 9.04 13.79 -8.57
N TYR A 112 8.55 12.75 -7.90
CA TYR A 112 7.13 12.48 -7.70
C TYR A 112 6.61 12.97 -6.35
N LYS A 113 7.43 13.63 -5.52
CA LYS A 113 6.98 14.13 -4.22
C LYS A 113 5.84 15.13 -4.38
N SER A 114 4.78 14.97 -3.61
CA SER A 114 3.75 16.01 -3.47
C SER A 114 2.94 15.80 -2.18
N ASP A 115 2.50 16.90 -1.58
CA ASP A 115 1.56 16.90 -0.46
C ASP A 115 0.10 17.04 -0.95
N ASP A 116 -0.10 17.36 -2.23
CA ASP A 116 -1.42 17.43 -2.86
C ASP A 116 -2.01 16.02 -3.01
N VAL A 117 -3.07 15.74 -2.25
CA VAL A 117 -3.76 14.44 -2.24
C VAL A 117 -4.49 14.13 -3.56
N CYS A 118 -4.78 15.17 -4.35
CA CYS A 118 -5.44 15.11 -5.65
C CYS A 118 -4.46 14.94 -6.81
N LYS A 119 -3.15 15.07 -6.58
CA LYS A 119 -2.16 14.85 -7.63
C LYS A 119 -2.21 13.40 -8.12
N ALA A 120 -2.28 13.25 -9.44
CA ALA A 120 -2.45 11.95 -10.08
C ALA A 120 -1.33 10.97 -9.73
N VAL A 121 -0.08 11.44 -9.68
CA VAL A 121 1.10 10.66 -9.27
C VAL A 121 1.81 11.33 -8.11
N ARG A 122 2.02 10.58 -7.03
CA ARG A 122 2.51 11.12 -5.75
C ARG A 122 3.31 10.12 -4.94
N TYR A 123 4.55 10.49 -4.65
CA TYR A 123 5.43 9.86 -3.68
C TYR A 123 5.34 10.58 -2.33
N GLY A 124 5.20 9.83 -1.24
CA GLY A 124 5.06 10.41 0.10
C GLY A 124 5.16 9.40 1.23
N THR A 125 5.02 9.87 2.47
CA THR A 125 5.04 9.02 3.68
C THR A 125 3.71 9.09 4.46
N SER A 126 3.14 10.29 4.60
CA SER A 126 1.88 10.50 5.30
C SER A 126 0.80 11.11 4.40
N LEU A 127 -0.46 11.10 4.86
CA LEU A 127 -1.56 11.68 4.10
C LEU A 127 -1.46 13.20 4.06
N LYS A 128 -1.08 13.80 5.19
CA LYS A 128 -0.84 15.22 5.37
C LYS A 128 0.46 15.41 6.15
N ASP A 129 1.59 15.38 5.44
CA ASP A 129 2.92 15.60 6.02
C ASP A 129 2.92 16.90 6.85
N GLY A 130 3.06 16.76 8.18
CA GLY A 130 3.09 17.89 9.13
C GLY A 130 1.79 18.19 9.87
N VAL A 131 0.65 17.63 9.44
CA VAL A 131 -0.64 17.75 10.14
C VAL A 131 -0.95 16.49 10.95
N ASP A 132 -0.42 15.34 10.51
CA ASP A 132 -0.65 14.05 11.17
C ASP A 132 0.01 14.01 12.56
N LYS A 133 -0.79 13.78 13.60
CA LYS A 133 -0.32 13.66 15.00
C LYS A 133 0.57 12.44 15.20
N ILE A 134 0.31 11.37 14.46
CA ILE A 134 1.09 10.13 14.43
C ILE A 134 1.39 9.86 12.94
N LYS A 135 2.66 9.72 12.62
CA LYS A 135 3.14 9.44 11.26
C LYS A 135 3.05 7.94 10.98
N PHE A 136 2.70 7.60 9.74
CA PHE A 136 2.71 6.20 9.30
C PHE A 136 4.12 5.69 9.09
N TRP A 137 4.41 4.48 9.55
CA TRP A 137 5.69 3.83 9.28
C TRP A 137 5.73 3.26 7.84
N ARG A 138 5.63 4.13 6.82
CA ARG A 138 5.62 3.74 5.41
C ARG A 138 6.15 4.82 4.49
N VAL A 139 6.56 4.41 3.29
CA VAL A 139 6.62 5.27 2.11
C VAL A 139 5.72 4.66 1.05
N PHE A 140 5.11 5.49 0.21
CA PHE A 140 4.22 5.03 -0.85
C PHE A 140 4.46 5.82 -2.14
N LEU A 141 4.12 5.18 -3.25
CA LEU A 141 3.85 5.82 -4.53
C LEU A 141 2.39 5.52 -4.85
N LYS A 142 1.60 6.57 -5.06
CA LYS A 142 0.23 6.49 -5.55
C LYS A 142 0.24 6.99 -6.98
N HIS A 143 -0.40 6.27 -7.90
CA HIS A 143 -0.71 6.75 -9.23
C HIS A 143 -2.12 6.30 -9.62
N TYR A 144 -2.84 7.12 -10.40
CA TYR A 144 -4.06 6.67 -11.05
C TYR A 144 -3.74 5.69 -12.18
N ALA A 145 -4.58 4.68 -12.37
CA ALA A 145 -4.32 3.59 -13.30
C ALA A 145 -5.51 3.21 -14.19
N HIS A 146 -6.68 3.80 -13.97
CA HIS A 146 -7.86 3.57 -14.79
C HIS A 146 -8.59 4.89 -15.05
N PRO A 147 -8.97 5.19 -16.31
CA PRO A 147 -8.56 4.50 -17.55
C PRO A 147 -7.05 4.69 -17.82
N LEU A 148 -6.39 3.71 -18.46
CA LEU A 148 -4.91 3.67 -18.50
C LEU A 148 -4.32 4.79 -19.36
N GLU A 149 -4.95 5.05 -20.50
CA GLU A 149 -4.60 6.06 -21.50
C GLU A 149 -4.51 7.48 -20.92
N ASP A 150 -5.31 7.78 -19.90
CA ASP A 150 -5.32 9.10 -19.26
C ASP A 150 -4.12 9.30 -18.32
N TRP A 151 -3.51 8.21 -17.84
CA TRP A 151 -2.59 8.27 -16.70
C TRP A 151 -1.18 7.73 -16.97
N ILE A 152 -1.02 6.80 -17.91
CA ILE A 152 0.25 6.09 -18.15
C ILE A 152 1.43 7.04 -18.41
N ASP A 153 1.18 8.15 -19.10
CA ASP A 153 2.21 9.15 -19.40
C ASP A 153 2.70 9.92 -18.17
N SER A 154 1.91 9.92 -17.09
CA SER A 154 2.27 10.55 -15.82
C SER A 154 3.05 9.61 -14.89
N TRP A 155 3.05 8.31 -15.13
CA TRP A 155 3.70 7.31 -14.27
C TRP A 155 5.23 7.47 -14.28
N PRO A 156 5.96 6.88 -13.32
CA PRO A 156 7.40 6.83 -13.38
C PRO A 156 7.96 6.34 -14.72
N THR A 157 8.95 7.05 -15.27
CA THR A 157 9.72 6.61 -16.46
C THR A 157 10.97 5.80 -16.09
N ASN A 158 11.27 5.70 -14.80
CA ASN A 158 12.41 4.99 -14.24
C ASN A 158 11.86 4.19 -13.04
N PRO A 159 11.97 2.86 -13.02
CA PRO A 159 12.64 1.99 -14.01
C PRO A 159 11.98 2.00 -15.39
N ARG A 160 12.71 1.58 -16.43
CA ARG A 160 12.26 1.67 -17.83
C ARG A 160 11.00 0.86 -18.10
N ASN A 161 10.82 -0.25 -17.40
CA ASN A 161 9.68 -1.16 -17.56
C ASN A 161 8.59 -0.90 -16.51
N TYR A 162 8.59 0.27 -15.85
CA TYR A 162 7.56 0.61 -14.86
C TYR A 162 6.18 0.81 -15.49
N ARG A 163 6.15 1.33 -16.73
CA ARG A 163 4.92 1.64 -17.47
C ARG A 163 4.51 0.48 -18.36
#